data_AF-A0A9E4R5C0-F1
#
_entry.id   AF-A0A9E4R5C0-F1
#
_cell.length_a   1.000
_cell.length_b   1.000
_cell.length_c   1.000
_cell.angle_alpha   90.00
_cell.angle_beta   90.00
_cell.angle_gamma   90.00
#
_symmetry.space_group_name_H-M   'P 1'
#
loop_
_entity.id
_entity.type
_entity.pdbx_description
1 polymer ?
#
loop_
_entity_poly.entity_id
_entity_poly.type
_entity_poly.pdbx_seq_one_letter_code
_entity_poly.pdbx_strand_id
1 'polypeptide(L)'
;MPVKDGSIRRRLEAREETLSPHAARSAGSRGRAVPEEPSHLRTDYQRDRDRIIYCKAFRRLKHKTQVFIAPLGDHYASRLSHTLEVSQIARTITRALNLNEDLAEAIAMGHDMGHTPFGHIGEDELNSIHPSGFKHSLQSLRIVDQIVKDGRGLNLTWEV
;
A
#
# COMPACT_ATOMS: atom_id res chain seq x y z
N MET A 1 22.24 -19.74 -17.74
CA MET A 1 23.14 -18.56 -17.85
C MET A 1 22.87 -17.66 -16.65
N PRO A 2 23.89 -17.20 -15.90
CA PRO A 2 23.65 -16.29 -14.79
C PRO A 2 23.12 -14.96 -15.33
N VAL A 3 22.00 -14.53 -14.76
CA VAL A 3 21.38 -13.23 -15.01
C VAL A 3 22.39 -12.16 -14.60
N LYS A 4 22.85 -11.32 -15.53
CA LYS A 4 23.73 -10.17 -15.20
C LYS A 4 23.03 -9.29 -14.16
N ASP A 5 23.81 -8.81 -13.19
CA ASP A 5 23.28 -8.02 -12.09
C ASP A 5 22.42 -6.82 -12.58
N GLY A 6 21.27 -6.60 -11.95
CA GLY A 6 20.27 -5.59 -12.33
C GLY A 6 19.55 -5.80 -13.69
N SER A 7 19.81 -6.89 -14.43
CA SER A 7 19.14 -7.10 -15.73
C SER A 7 17.64 -7.42 -15.59
N ILE A 8 17.19 -7.96 -14.46
CA ILE A 8 15.76 -8.23 -14.23
C ILE A 8 15.01 -6.92 -14.02
N ARG A 9 15.46 -6.05 -13.10
CA ARG A 9 14.83 -4.75 -12.87
C ARG A 9 14.73 -3.93 -14.16
N ARG A 10 15.83 -3.78 -14.91
CA ARG A 10 15.83 -3.06 -16.19
C ARG A 10 14.82 -3.62 -17.19
N ARG A 11 14.69 -4.96 -17.26
CA ARG A 11 13.70 -5.60 -18.13
C ARG A 11 12.26 -5.33 -17.67
N LEU A 12 12.01 -5.22 -16.36
CA LEU A 12 10.69 -4.86 -15.84
C LEU A 12 10.37 -3.39 -16.15
N GLU A 13 11.31 -2.48 -15.89
CA GLU A 13 11.17 -1.06 -16.21
C GLU A 13 10.95 -0.83 -17.72
N ALA A 14 11.69 -1.54 -18.58
CA ALA A 14 11.50 -1.46 -20.04
C ALA A 14 10.11 -1.94 -20.48
N ARG A 15 9.46 -2.87 -19.75
CA ARG A 15 8.06 -3.25 -20.04
C ARG A 15 7.08 -2.14 -19.70
N GLU A 16 7.42 -1.25 -18.76
CA GLU A 16 6.57 -0.10 -18.43
C GLU A 16 6.58 0.98 -19.53
N GLU A 17 7.51 0.91 -20.49
CA GLU A 17 7.54 1.81 -21.65
C GLU A 17 6.30 1.63 -22.55
N THR A 18 5.73 0.42 -22.60
CA THR A 18 4.53 0.11 -23.40
C THR A 18 3.22 0.44 -22.68
N LEU A 19 3.28 0.95 -21.44
CA LEU A 19 2.10 1.45 -20.74
C LEU A 19 1.56 2.72 -21.42
N SER A 20 0.32 3.07 -21.07
CA SER A 20 -0.32 4.33 -21.48
C SER A 20 0.60 5.53 -21.23
N PRO A 21 0.59 6.56 -22.10
CA PRO A 21 1.34 7.80 -21.86
C PRO A 21 1.00 8.50 -20.54
N HIS A 22 -0.18 8.21 -19.97
CA HIS A 22 -0.64 8.73 -18.68
C HIS A 22 -0.27 7.84 -17.49
N ALA A 23 0.39 6.70 -17.70
CA ALA A 23 0.79 5.81 -16.63
C ALA A 23 2.04 6.34 -15.90
N ALA A 24 2.03 6.26 -14.57
CA ALA A 24 3.23 6.43 -13.77
C ALA A 24 4.18 5.25 -14.00
N ARG A 25 5.45 5.54 -14.29
CA ARG A 25 6.51 4.54 -14.50
C ARG A 25 7.42 4.52 -13.29
N SER A 26 7.80 3.33 -12.84
CA SER A 26 8.69 3.15 -11.69
C SER A 26 10.07 3.77 -11.91
N ALA A 27 10.60 3.72 -13.14
CA ALA A 27 11.84 4.39 -13.52
C ALA A 27 11.77 5.93 -13.45
N GLY A 28 10.56 6.49 -13.49
CA GLY A 28 10.29 7.93 -13.37
C GLY A 28 9.80 8.35 -11.98
N SER A 29 9.91 7.47 -10.98
CA SER A 29 9.51 7.79 -9.60
C SER A 29 10.30 8.99 -9.07
N ARG A 30 9.67 9.80 -8.22
CA ARG A 30 10.34 10.86 -7.45
C ARG A 30 11.25 10.29 -6.35
N GLY A 31 11.29 8.97 -6.21
CA GLY A 31 12.17 8.26 -5.29
C GLY A 31 11.62 8.22 -3.87
N ARG A 32 12.52 7.94 -2.94
CA ARG A 32 12.24 7.70 -1.52
C ARG A 32 12.84 8.80 -0.67
N ALA A 33 12.24 9.08 0.49
CA ALA A 33 12.73 10.12 1.39
C ALA A 33 14.16 9.85 1.88
N VAL A 34 14.48 8.59 2.21
CA VAL A 34 15.83 8.14 2.53
C VAL A 34 16.41 7.40 1.32
N PRO A 35 17.53 7.85 0.73
CA PRO A 35 18.18 7.16 -0.37
C PRO A 35 18.53 5.71 0.01
N GLU A 36 18.25 4.79 -0.90
CA GLU A 36 18.58 3.37 -0.76
C GLU A 36 18.96 2.77 -2.10
N GLU A 37 19.83 1.78 -2.08
CA GLU A 37 20.23 1.10 -3.30
C GLU A 37 19.01 0.47 -4.01
N PRO A 38 18.88 0.66 -5.34
CA PRO A 38 17.87 0.01 -6.16
C PRO A 38 17.94 -1.53 -6.04
N SER A 39 16.78 -2.19 -5.99
CA SER A 39 16.75 -3.65 -6.03
C SER A 39 17.14 -4.16 -7.41
N HIS A 40 18.00 -5.16 -7.50
CA HIS A 40 18.36 -5.78 -8.79
C HIS A 40 17.22 -6.60 -9.44
N LEU A 41 16.18 -6.94 -8.66
CA LEU A 41 15.10 -7.86 -9.06
C LEU A 41 13.73 -7.21 -9.22
N ARG A 42 13.43 -6.15 -8.46
CA ARG A 42 12.10 -5.56 -8.34
C ARG A 42 12.11 -4.09 -8.72
N THR A 43 11.04 -3.63 -9.36
CA THR A 43 10.78 -2.19 -9.52
C THR A 43 10.49 -1.55 -8.16
N ASP A 44 10.53 -0.22 -8.08
CA ASP A 44 10.32 0.44 -6.80
C ASP A 44 8.88 0.29 -6.27
N TYR A 45 7.88 0.27 -7.15
CA TYR A 45 6.49 0.00 -6.75
C TYR A 45 6.27 -1.44 -6.26
N GLN A 46 6.95 -2.42 -6.86
CA GLN A 46 6.95 -3.81 -6.36
C GLN A 46 7.57 -3.89 -4.96
N ARG A 47 8.67 -3.16 -4.71
CA ARG A 47 9.28 -3.10 -3.38
C ARG A 47 8.33 -2.48 -2.36
N ASP A 48 7.55 -1.48 -2.74
CA ASP A 48 6.62 -0.81 -1.85
C ASP A 48 5.45 -1.71 -1.46
N ARG A 49 4.85 -2.36 -2.45
CA ARG A 49 3.85 -3.40 -2.22
C ARG A 49 4.34 -4.42 -1.22
N ASP A 50 5.54 -4.97 -1.44
CA ASP A 50 6.10 -5.99 -0.55
C ASP A 50 6.34 -5.44 0.86
N ARG A 51 6.85 -4.20 1.00
CA ARG A 51 7.04 -3.54 2.30
C ARG A 51 5.72 -3.38 3.06
N ILE A 52 4.65 -3.03 2.36
CA ILE A 52 3.31 -2.88 2.94
C ILE A 52 2.80 -4.25 3.41
N ILE A 53 2.78 -5.26 2.54
CA ILE A 53 2.26 -6.62 2.85
C ILE A 53 2.95 -7.20 4.09
N TYR A 54 4.27 -7.04 4.21
CA TYR A 54 5.03 -7.65 5.29
C TYR A 54 5.05 -6.86 6.60
N CYS A 55 4.50 -5.63 6.63
CA CYS A 55 4.52 -4.83 7.85
C CYS A 55 3.48 -5.31 8.88
N LYS A 56 3.78 -5.08 10.18
CA LYS A 56 2.87 -5.46 11.28
C LYS A 56 1.51 -4.76 11.19
N ALA A 57 1.47 -3.52 10.69
CA ALA A 57 0.23 -2.76 10.57
C ALA A 57 -0.74 -3.38 9.55
N PHE A 58 -0.25 -3.82 8.38
CA PHE A 58 -1.04 -4.55 7.39
C PHE A 58 -1.58 -5.87 7.95
N ARG A 59 -0.74 -6.64 8.65
CA ARG A 59 -1.17 -7.90 9.31
C ARG A 59 -2.30 -7.71 10.32
N ARG A 60 -2.35 -6.55 11.01
CA ARG A 60 -3.42 -6.22 11.97
C ARG A 60 -4.77 -6.00 11.29
N LEU A 61 -4.84 -5.74 9.98
CA LEU A 61 -6.10 -5.62 9.25
C LEU A 61 -6.95 -6.90 9.33
N LYS A 62 -6.31 -8.06 9.49
CA LYS A 62 -7.00 -9.35 9.71
C LYS A 62 -7.94 -9.30 10.93
N HIS A 63 -7.56 -8.55 11.96
CA HIS A 63 -8.28 -8.47 13.23
C HIS A 63 -9.09 -7.18 13.39
N LYS A 64 -9.24 -6.39 12.31
CA LYS A 64 -10.13 -5.23 12.28
C LYS A 64 -11.33 -5.56 11.42
N THR A 65 -12.53 -5.37 11.96
CA THR A 65 -13.77 -5.61 11.22
C THR A 65 -14.04 -4.47 10.23
N GLN A 66 -14.65 -4.84 9.10
CA GLN A 66 -15.29 -3.91 8.18
C GLN A 66 -16.77 -3.85 8.57
N VAL A 67 -17.25 -2.69 9.02
CA VAL A 67 -18.68 -2.36 9.27
C VAL A 67 -19.39 -3.08 10.44
N PHE A 68 -19.08 -4.33 10.81
CA PHE A 68 -19.81 -5.03 11.90
C PHE A 68 -18.97 -5.31 13.15
N ILE A 69 -19.56 -5.07 14.33
CA ILE A 69 -19.01 -5.50 15.63
C ILE A 69 -19.26 -7.01 15.74
N ALA A 70 -18.23 -7.81 15.47
CA ALA A 70 -18.11 -9.25 15.66
C ALA A 70 -19.39 -10.04 16.08
N PRO A 71 -20.28 -10.42 15.14
CA PRO A 71 -21.33 -11.40 15.39
C PRO A 71 -20.81 -12.84 15.17
N LEU A 72 -21.45 -13.82 15.78
CA LEU A 72 -21.11 -15.27 15.80
C LEU A 72 -21.28 -16.00 14.44
N GLY A 73 -20.62 -15.55 13.36
CA GLY A 73 -20.71 -16.23 12.06
C GLY A 73 -19.45 -16.10 11.17
N ASP A 74 -19.32 -17.00 10.20
CA ASP A 74 -18.05 -17.25 9.49
C ASP A 74 -17.83 -16.41 8.21
N HIS A 75 -18.77 -15.50 7.86
CA HIS A 75 -18.79 -14.78 6.58
C HIS A 75 -18.71 -13.25 6.70
N TYR A 76 -18.05 -12.72 7.73
CA TYR A 76 -17.87 -11.27 7.87
C TYR A 76 -16.57 -10.78 7.23
N ALA A 77 -16.66 -9.69 6.47
CA ALA A 77 -15.51 -9.05 5.87
C ALA A 77 -14.62 -8.41 6.96
N SER A 78 -13.33 -8.78 6.96
CA SER A 78 -12.30 -8.03 7.66
C SER A 78 -11.82 -6.88 6.79
N ARG A 79 -11.10 -5.92 7.38
CA ARG A 79 -10.39 -4.90 6.59
C ARG A 79 -9.38 -5.51 5.65
N LEU A 80 -8.79 -6.65 6.02
CA LEU A 80 -7.88 -7.39 5.15
C LEU A 80 -8.61 -7.92 3.90
N SER A 81 -9.77 -8.57 4.04
CA SER A 81 -10.53 -9.06 2.89
C SER A 81 -11.00 -7.91 2.00
N HIS A 82 -11.49 -6.83 2.60
CA HIS A 82 -11.82 -5.60 1.87
C HIS A 82 -10.62 -5.05 1.09
N THR A 83 -9.44 -4.96 1.72
CA THR A 83 -8.21 -4.48 1.08
C THR A 83 -7.79 -5.37 -0.10
N LEU A 84 -7.98 -6.69 0.02
CA LEU A 84 -7.72 -7.62 -1.08
C LEU A 84 -8.71 -7.47 -2.23
N GLU A 85 -10.00 -7.25 -1.95
CA GLU A 85 -11.03 -6.96 -2.96
C GLU A 85 -10.73 -5.65 -3.70
N VAL A 86 -10.42 -4.58 -2.96
CA VAL A 86 -10.03 -3.27 -3.51
C VAL A 86 -8.80 -3.42 -4.41
N SER A 87 -7.78 -4.16 -3.97
CA SER A 87 -6.59 -4.43 -4.78
C SER A 87 -6.92 -5.17 -6.09
N GLN A 88 -7.77 -6.20 -6.05
CA GLN A 88 -8.18 -6.91 -7.26
C GLN A 88 -8.95 -6.02 -8.25
N ILE A 89 -9.87 -5.20 -7.73
CA ILE A 89 -10.63 -4.24 -8.56
C ILE A 89 -9.69 -3.19 -9.15
N ALA A 90 -8.80 -2.61 -8.33
CA ALA A 90 -7.83 -1.62 -8.78
C ALA A 90 -6.94 -2.17 -9.90
N ARG A 91 -6.42 -3.39 -9.76
CA ARG A 91 -5.62 -4.05 -10.80
C ARG A 91 -6.40 -4.34 -12.07
N THR A 92 -7.68 -4.67 -11.96
CA THR A 92 -8.53 -4.92 -13.13
C THR A 92 -8.75 -3.62 -13.91
N ILE A 93 -9.04 -2.53 -13.22
CA ILE A 93 -9.21 -1.20 -13.82
C ILE A 93 -7.90 -0.72 -14.44
N THR A 94 -6.78 -0.80 -13.72
CA THR A 94 -5.48 -0.33 -14.26
C THR A 94 -5.01 -1.16 -15.44
N ARG A 95 -5.22 -2.47 -15.44
CA ARG A 95 -4.93 -3.31 -16.61
C ARG A 95 -5.77 -2.92 -17.81
N ALA A 96 -7.08 -2.70 -17.63
CA ALA A 96 -7.97 -2.28 -18.71
C ALA A 96 -7.57 -0.92 -19.32
N LEU A 97 -7.03 -0.02 -18.50
CA LEU A 97 -6.55 1.30 -18.91
C LEU A 97 -5.07 1.33 -19.32
N ASN A 98 -4.38 0.18 -19.32
CA ASN A 98 -2.95 0.06 -19.57
C ASN A 98 -2.09 0.98 -18.66
N LEU A 99 -2.44 1.05 -17.37
CA LEU A 99 -1.74 1.77 -16.31
C LEU A 99 -0.85 0.83 -15.47
N ASN A 100 -0.07 1.37 -14.55
CA ASN A 100 0.85 0.59 -13.72
C ASN A 100 0.10 -0.19 -12.63
N GLU A 101 -0.02 -1.52 -12.80
CA GLU A 101 -0.70 -2.40 -11.84
C GLU A 101 0.01 -2.47 -10.48
N ASP A 102 1.35 -2.49 -10.45
CA ASP A 102 2.12 -2.63 -9.21
C ASP A 102 1.96 -1.39 -8.32
N LEU A 103 1.91 -0.19 -8.92
CA LEU A 103 1.62 1.06 -8.18
C LEU A 103 0.22 1.05 -7.57
N ALA A 104 -0.80 0.70 -8.37
CA ALA A 104 -2.18 0.67 -7.90
C ALA A 104 -2.39 -0.38 -6.80
N GLU A 105 -1.74 -1.54 -6.93
CA GLU A 105 -1.75 -2.59 -5.91
C GLU A 105 -1.09 -2.11 -4.60
N ALA A 106 0.06 -1.43 -4.67
CA ALA A 106 0.73 -0.87 -3.49
C ALA A 106 -0.16 0.15 -2.76
N ILE A 107 -0.75 1.11 -3.49
CA ILE A 107 -1.67 2.12 -2.94
C ILE A 107 -2.89 1.43 -2.31
N ALA A 108 -3.51 0.49 -3.03
CA ALA A 108 -4.67 -0.24 -2.52
C ALA A 108 -4.34 -1.01 -1.23
N MET A 109 -3.16 -1.62 -1.13
CA MET A 109 -2.74 -2.32 0.09
C MET A 109 -2.43 -1.36 1.25
N GLY A 110 -1.95 -0.15 0.97
CA GLY A 110 -1.59 0.85 1.98
C GLY A 110 -2.76 1.69 2.50
N HIS A 111 -3.82 1.86 1.71
CA HIS A 111 -4.83 2.91 1.95
C HIS A 111 -5.52 2.82 3.31
N ASP A 112 -5.78 1.61 3.81
CA ASP A 112 -6.62 1.36 4.98
C ASP A 112 -5.85 1.01 6.26
N MET A 113 -4.52 1.14 6.25
CA MET A 113 -3.67 0.75 7.38
C MET A 113 -3.97 1.55 8.66
N GLY A 114 -4.37 2.81 8.51
CA GLY A 114 -4.65 3.77 9.57
C GLY A 114 -5.99 3.63 10.27
N HIS A 115 -6.86 2.73 9.81
CA HIS A 115 -8.19 2.65 10.37
C HIS A 115 -8.18 2.28 11.85
N THR A 116 -9.00 2.97 12.61
CA THR A 116 -9.27 2.71 14.03
C THR A 116 -9.91 1.33 14.25
N PRO A 117 -9.79 0.77 15.47
CA PRO A 117 -10.74 -0.23 15.94
C PRO A 117 -12.18 0.29 15.78
N PHE A 118 -13.14 -0.63 15.56
CA PHE A 118 -14.57 -0.30 15.41
C PHE A 118 -14.94 0.58 14.21
N GLY A 119 -14.06 0.73 13.22
CA GLY A 119 -14.39 1.44 11.99
C GLY A 119 -14.68 2.92 12.22
N HIS A 120 -15.66 3.47 11.48
CA HIS A 120 -15.94 4.92 11.51
C HIS A 120 -16.30 5.42 12.90
N ILE A 121 -16.99 4.62 13.72
CA ILE A 121 -17.31 4.99 15.11
C ILE A 121 -16.02 5.29 15.89
N GLY A 122 -14.99 4.45 15.76
CA GLY A 122 -13.72 4.71 16.43
C GLY A 122 -12.97 5.92 15.88
N GLU A 123 -13.15 6.23 14.60
CA GLU A 123 -12.59 7.44 13.98
C GLU A 123 -13.30 8.70 14.46
N ASP A 124 -14.64 8.72 14.51
CA ASP A 124 -15.45 9.83 14.99
C ASP A 124 -15.15 10.15 16.45
N GLU A 125 -15.07 9.12 17.30
CA GLU A 125 -14.70 9.27 18.71
C GLU A 125 -13.30 9.83 18.88
N LEU A 126 -12.30 9.29 18.16
CA LEU A 126 -10.93 9.83 18.21
C LEU A 126 -10.87 11.28 17.70
N ASN A 127 -11.65 11.61 16.67
CA ASN A 127 -11.71 12.95 16.11
C ASN A 127 -12.33 13.95 17.09
N SER A 128 -13.27 13.51 17.94
CA SER A 128 -13.89 14.37 18.95
C SER A 128 -12.98 14.66 20.16
N ILE A 129 -12.11 13.71 20.55
CA ILE A 129 -11.27 13.83 21.74
C ILE A 129 -9.86 14.35 21.45
N HIS A 130 -9.37 14.21 20.20
CA HIS A 130 -8.04 14.68 19.83
C HIS A 130 -8.10 16.14 19.34
N PRO A 131 -7.36 17.09 19.95
CA PRO A 131 -7.45 18.51 19.60
C PRO A 131 -7.16 18.85 18.13
N SER A 132 -6.32 18.05 17.46
CA SER A 132 -6.01 18.23 16.03
C SER A 132 -6.94 17.43 15.09
N GLY A 133 -7.96 16.77 15.64
CA GLY A 133 -8.80 15.81 14.94
C GLY A 133 -8.09 14.48 14.65
N PHE A 134 -8.80 13.57 14.00
CA PHE A 134 -8.30 12.27 13.55
C PHE A 134 -8.91 11.91 12.19
N LYS A 135 -8.08 11.40 11.27
CA LYS A 135 -8.52 10.83 9.98
C LYS A 135 -7.73 9.57 9.68
N HIS A 136 -8.41 8.49 9.34
CA HIS A 136 -7.77 7.20 9.08
C HIS A 136 -6.76 7.28 7.93
N SER A 137 -7.03 8.06 6.88
CA SER A 137 -6.14 8.24 5.74
C SER A 137 -4.82 8.93 6.13
N LEU A 138 -4.87 9.97 6.95
CA LEU A 138 -3.68 10.63 7.50
C LEU A 138 -2.92 9.70 8.45
N GLN A 139 -3.65 8.88 9.19
CA GLN A 139 -3.06 7.87 10.05
C GLN A 139 -2.40 6.75 9.24
N SER A 140 -2.92 6.37 8.06
CA SER A 140 -2.26 5.41 7.16
C SER A 140 -0.89 5.93 6.74
N LEU A 141 -0.82 7.21 6.31
CA LEU A 141 0.44 7.88 5.96
C LEU A 141 1.41 7.92 7.16
N ARG A 142 0.94 8.38 8.32
CA ARG A 142 1.75 8.41 9.54
C ARG A 142 2.27 7.02 9.93
N ILE A 143 1.47 5.97 9.73
CA ILE A 143 1.89 4.60 10.02
C ILE A 143 3.07 4.20 9.13
N VAL A 144 2.95 4.42 7.82
CA VAL A 144 4.00 4.03 6.85
C VAL A 144 5.24 4.91 6.97
N ASP A 145 5.12 6.18 7.36
CA ASP A 145 6.27 7.08 7.42
C ASP A 145 6.99 7.07 8.77
N GLN A 146 6.25 6.88 9.87
CA GLN A 146 6.77 7.22 11.20
C GLN A 146 6.57 6.15 12.28
N ILE A 147 5.68 5.16 12.10
CA ILE A 147 5.33 4.24 13.21
C ILE A 147 5.95 2.86 13.01
N VAL A 148 5.83 2.29 11.81
CA VAL A 148 6.33 0.93 11.57
C VAL A 148 7.86 0.88 11.56
N LYS A 149 8.41 -0.33 11.69
CA LYS A 149 9.86 -0.58 11.83
C LYS A 149 10.52 0.22 12.96
N ASP A 150 9.85 0.24 14.11
CA ASP A 150 10.34 0.87 15.34
C ASP A 150 10.60 2.36 15.17
N GLY A 151 9.65 3.07 14.54
CA GLY A 151 9.72 4.51 14.34
C GLY A 151 10.40 4.98 13.04
N ARG A 152 10.90 4.06 12.21
CA ARG A 152 11.66 4.40 10.99
C ARG A 152 10.83 4.49 9.71
N GLY A 153 9.58 4.03 9.75
CA GLY A 153 8.75 3.94 8.57
C GLY A 153 9.16 2.85 7.58
N LEU A 154 8.43 2.72 6.48
CA LEU A 154 8.70 1.80 5.38
C LEU A 154 9.61 2.43 4.33
N ASN A 155 9.79 3.75 4.33
CA ASN A 155 10.54 4.49 3.31
C ASN A 155 10.00 4.20 1.90
N LEU A 156 8.68 4.31 1.68
CA LEU A 156 8.03 4.04 0.38
C LEU A 156 8.44 5.10 -0.65
N THR A 157 8.15 4.86 -1.93
CA THR A 157 8.28 5.91 -2.94
C THR A 157 7.23 6.99 -2.73
N TRP A 158 7.48 8.18 -3.26
CA TRP A 158 6.56 9.31 -3.13
C TRP A 158 5.15 9.05 -3.69
N GLU A 159 5.02 8.15 -4.67
CA GLU A 159 3.75 7.86 -5.34
C GLU A 159 2.80 6.98 -4.51
N VAL A 160 3.30 6.33 -3.45
CA VAL A 160 2.55 5.40 -2.59
C VAL A 160 2.27 6.03 -1.23
#